data_AF-A0A9E0IZM6-F1
#
_entry.id   AF-A0A9E0IZM6-F1
#
_cell.length_a   1.000
_cell.length_b   1.000
_cell.length_c   1.000
_cell.angle_alpha   90.00
_cell.angle_beta   90.00
_cell.angle_gamma   90.00
#
_symmetry.space_group_name_H-M   'P 1'
#
loop_
_entity.id
_entity.type
_entity.pdbx_description
1 polymer ?
#
loop_
_entity_poly.entity_id
_entity_poly.type
_entity_poly.pdbx_seq_one_letter_code
_entity_poly.pdbx_strand_id
1 'polypeptide(L)'
;IPPLTEERRKEFVKQVKHYGEEARVSIRTSRHKVLDSIKREQKNGLSEDIARRKEQDIQNLITDFTTKIDKIVEAKEKEIMTV
;
A
#
# COMPACT_ATOMS: atom_id res chain seq x y z
N ILE A 1 29.82 10.61 -10.06
CA ILE A 1 29.25 11.25 -8.84
C ILE A 1 29.90 10.55 -7.65
N PRO A 2 30.40 11.28 -6.63
CA PRO A 2 30.99 10.67 -5.45
C PRO A 2 29.99 9.77 -4.72
N PRO A 3 30.44 8.66 -4.09
CA PRO A 3 29.55 7.84 -3.29
C PRO A 3 29.01 8.64 -2.10
N LEU A 4 27.75 8.39 -1.76
CA LEU A 4 27.14 8.97 -0.56
C LEU A 4 27.81 8.45 0.71
N THR A 5 27.91 9.32 1.72
CA THR A 5 28.30 8.92 3.08
C THR A 5 27.25 7.98 3.68
N GLU A 6 27.66 7.16 4.64
CA GLU A 6 26.76 6.24 5.34
C GLU A 6 25.62 6.98 6.04
N GLU A 7 25.91 8.16 6.62
CA GLU A 7 24.92 9.02 7.26
C GLU A 7 23.81 9.45 6.28
N ARG A 8 24.18 9.88 5.07
CA ARG A 8 23.22 10.22 4.01
C ARG A 8 22.41 9.02 3.53
N ARG A 9 23.02 7.83 3.45
CA ARG A 9 22.29 6.60 3.09
C ARG A 9 21.23 6.26 4.14
N LYS A 10 21.55 6.38 5.43
CA LYS A 10 20.59 6.17 6.54
C LYS A 10 19.42 7.15 6.50
N GLU A 11 19.66 8.42 6.16
CA GLU A 11 18.60 9.41 5.97
C GLU A 11 17.65 9.02 4.83
N PHE A 12 18.18 8.58 3.68
CA PHE A 12 17.35 8.14 2.57
C PHE A 12 16.56 6.87 2.89
N VAL A 13 17.14 5.93 3.64
CA VAL A 13 16.39 4.76 4.13
C VAL A 13 15.19 5.18 5.00
N LYS A 14 15.36 6.16 5.89
CA LYS A 14 14.24 6.70 6.69
C LYS A 14 13.14 7.31 5.80
N GLN A 15 13.52 8.07 4.78
CA GLN A 15 12.56 8.65 3.83
C GLN A 15 11.79 7.57 3.05
N VAL A 16 12.48 6.55 2.55
CA VAL A 16 11.84 5.43 1.84
C VAL A 16 10.83 4.71 2.73
N LYS A 17 11.18 4.44 4.00
CA LYS A 17 10.25 3.83 4.97
C LYS A 17 9.04 4.72 5.24
N HIS A 18 9.24 6.02 5.34
CA HIS A 18 8.16 6.99 5.52
C HIS A 18 7.18 6.98 4.33
N TYR A 19 7.69 7.04 3.09
CA TYR A 19 6.83 6.94 1.90
C TYR A 19 6.10 5.60 1.80
N GLY A 20 6.74 4.51 2.21
CA GLY A 20 6.10 3.20 2.32
C GLY A 20 4.90 3.22 3.27
N GLU A 21 5.03 3.88 4.42
CA GLU A 21 3.93 3.99 5.37
C GLU A 21 2.80 4.89 4.87
N GLU A 22 3.11 6.05 4.28
CA GLU A 22 2.10 6.92 3.67
C GLU A 22 1.31 6.18 2.58
N ALA A 23 1.99 5.39 1.74
CA ALA A 23 1.35 4.57 0.72
C ALA A 23 0.39 3.54 1.35
N ARG A 24 0.81 2.84 2.42
CA ARG A 24 -0.05 1.88 3.14
C ARG A 24 -1.27 2.56 3.77
N VAL A 25 -1.10 3.75 4.37
CA VAL A 25 -2.21 4.53 4.94
C VAL A 25 -3.20 4.95 3.84
N SER A 26 -2.70 5.41 2.70
CA SER A 26 -3.53 5.83 1.56
C SER A 26 -4.35 4.66 0.99
N ILE A 27 -3.74 3.50 0.86
CA ILE A 27 -4.41 2.26 0.43
C ILE A 27 -5.52 1.86 1.41
N ARG A 28 -5.24 1.88 2.72
CA ARG A 28 -6.25 1.56 3.75
C ARG A 28 -7.44 2.52 3.71
N THR A 29 -7.16 3.81 3.53
CA THR A 29 -8.20 4.86 3.37
C THR A 29 -9.04 4.61 2.13
N SER A 30 -8.41 4.25 1.01
CA SER A 30 -9.10 3.94 -0.25
C SER A 30 -9.99 2.70 -0.11
N ARG A 31 -9.50 1.64 0.55
CA ARG A 31 -10.31 0.45 0.86
C ARG A 31 -11.56 0.81 1.65
N HIS A 32 -11.44 1.64 2.68
CA HIS A 32 -12.58 2.05 3.49
C HIS A 32 -13.66 2.75 2.65
N LYS A 33 -13.26 3.70 1.80
CA LYS A 33 -14.17 4.40 0.87
C LYS A 33 -14.91 3.44 -0.06
N VAL A 34 -14.21 2.43 -0.60
CA VAL A 34 -14.82 1.42 -1.48
C VAL A 34 -15.80 0.54 -0.71
N LEU A 35 -15.44 0.05 0.49
CA LEU A 35 -16.33 -0.74 1.33
C LEU A 35 -17.61 0.02 1.71
N ASP A 36 -17.49 1.30 2.04
CA ASP A 36 -18.66 2.15 2.30
C ASP A 36 -19.53 2.32 1.06
N SER A 37 -18.92 2.39 -0.13
CA SER A 37 -19.66 2.41 -1.40
C SER A 37 -20.42 1.12 -1.64
N ILE A 38 -19.80 -0.04 -1.41
CA ILE A 38 -20.45 -1.35 -1.54
C ILE A 38 -21.66 -1.45 -0.60
N LYS A 39 -21.50 -1.03 0.66
CA LYS A 39 -22.60 -1.00 1.64
C LYS A 39 -23.75 -0.08 1.21
N ARG A 40 -23.44 1.07 0.58
CA ARG A 40 -24.46 1.95 0.02
C ARG A 40 -25.18 1.29 -1.16
N GLU A 41 -24.46 0.65 -2.07
CA GLU A 41 -25.04 -0.09 -3.18
C GLU A 41 -25.94 -1.24 -2.72
N GLN A 42 -25.55 -1.97 -1.65
CA GLN A 42 -26.39 -3.01 -1.04
C GLN A 42 -27.75 -2.46 -0.57
N LYS A 43 -27.75 -1.30 0.09
CA LYS A 43 -29.00 -0.62 0.49
C LYS A 43 -29.86 -0.20 -0.71
N ASN A 44 -29.24 0.01 -1.87
CA ASN A 44 -29.90 0.39 -3.11
C ASN A 44 -30.29 -0.83 -3.98
N GLY A 45 -30.17 -2.05 -3.48
CA GLY A 45 -30.61 -3.27 -4.15
C GLY A 45 -29.51 -4.12 -4.80
N LEU A 46 -28.23 -3.84 -4.52
CA LEU A 46 -27.16 -4.76 -4.92
C LEU A 46 -27.31 -6.11 -4.17
N SER A 47 -27.29 -7.21 -4.93
CA SER A 47 -27.32 -8.57 -4.38
C SER A 47 -26.19 -8.81 -3.37
N GLU A 48 -26.51 -9.51 -2.27
CA GLU A 48 -25.56 -9.87 -1.22
C GLU A 48 -24.38 -10.71 -1.76
N ASP A 49 -24.64 -11.64 -2.68
CA ASP A 49 -23.60 -12.47 -3.29
C ASP A 49 -22.65 -11.66 -4.17
N ILE A 50 -23.15 -10.60 -4.81
CA ILE A 50 -22.32 -9.69 -5.61
C ILE A 50 -21.50 -8.79 -4.67
N ALA A 51 -22.12 -8.29 -3.61
CA ALA A 51 -21.43 -7.46 -2.62
C ALA A 51 -20.28 -8.22 -1.95
N ARG A 52 -20.52 -9.45 -1.49
CA ARG A 52 -19.48 -10.32 -0.92
C ARG A 52 -18.33 -10.58 -1.90
N ARG A 53 -18.64 -10.80 -3.19
CA ARG A 53 -17.60 -10.93 -4.23
C ARG A 53 -16.77 -9.65 -4.38
N LYS A 54 -17.43 -8.48 -4.49
CA LYS A 54 -16.73 -7.19 -4.56
C LYS A 54 -15.86 -6.93 -3.33
N GLU A 55 -16.33 -7.28 -2.13
CA GLU A 55 -15.56 -7.18 -0.88
C GLU A 55 -14.33 -8.08 -0.87
N GLN A 56 -14.44 -9.30 -1.37
CA GLN A 56 -13.30 -10.20 -1.51
C GLN A 56 -12.29 -9.69 -2.54
N ASP A 57 -12.77 -9.19 -3.68
CA ASP A 57 -11.91 -8.66 -4.76
C ASP A 57 -11.12 -7.45 -4.28
N ILE A 58 -11.78 -6.49 -3.59
CA ILE A 58 -11.06 -5.35 -3.00
C ILE A 58 -10.07 -5.82 -1.93
N GLN A 59 -10.42 -6.81 -1.10
CA GLN A 59 -9.50 -7.31 -0.08
C GLN A 59 -8.25 -7.95 -0.71
N ASN A 60 -8.41 -8.75 -1.76
CA ASN A 60 -7.30 -9.34 -2.51
C ASN A 60 -6.41 -8.26 -3.13
N LEU A 61 -7.02 -7.27 -3.79
CA LEU A 61 -6.30 -6.15 -4.42
C LEU A 61 -5.46 -5.37 -3.39
N ILE A 62 -6.03 -5.10 -2.22
CA ILE A 62 -5.35 -4.35 -1.15
C ILE A 62 -4.19 -5.17 -0.57
N THR A 63 -4.37 -6.47 -0.37
CA THR A 63 -3.28 -7.37 0.06
C THR A 63 -2.14 -7.34 -0.94
N ASP A 64 -2.43 -7.50 -2.23
CA ASP A 64 -1.43 -7.51 -3.30
C ASP A 64 -0.61 -6.21 -3.34
N PHE A 65 -1.27 -5.06 -3.28
CA PHE A 65 -0.56 -3.77 -3.31
C PHE A 65 0.21 -3.49 -2.02
N THR A 66 -0.28 -3.94 -0.86
CA THR A 66 0.48 -3.83 0.40
C THR A 66 1.77 -4.63 0.32
N THR A 67 1.71 -5.88 -0.15
CA THR A 67 2.90 -6.71 -0.38
C THR A 67 3.85 -6.10 -1.41
N LYS A 68 3.33 -5.48 -2.47
CA LYS A 68 4.17 -4.77 -3.46
C LYS A 68 4.91 -3.60 -2.83
N ILE A 69 4.25 -2.81 -1.98
CA ILE A 69 4.89 -1.69 -1.27
C ILE A 69 6.03 -2.21 -0.40
N ASP A 70 5.79 -3.26 0.39
CA ASP A 70 6.81 -3.82 1.28
C ASP A 70 8.04 -4.30 0.50
N LYS A 71 7.82 -5.00 -0.63
CA LYS A 71 8.91 -5.43 -1.53
C LYS A 71 9.68 -4.26 -2.13
N ILE A 72 9.01 -3.19 -2.53
CA ILE A 72 9.65 -2.00 -3.11
C ILE A 72 10.50 -1.28 -2.06
N VAL A 73 9.95 -1.10 -0.85
CA VAL A 73 10.66 -0.48 0.28
C VAL A 73 11.90 -1.29 0.63
N GLU A 74 11.78 -2.61 0.76
CA GLU A 74 12.90 -3.50 1.06
C GLU A 74 13.97 -3.47 -0.03
N ALA A 75 13.56 -3.56 -1.31
CA ALA A 75 14.48 -3.50 -2.44
C ALA A 75 15.25 -2.17 -2.46
N LYS A 76 14.54 -1.05 -2.22
CA LYS A 76 15.15 0.28 -2.24
C LYS A 76 16.07 0.51 -1.04
N GLU A 77 15.72 0.00 0.14
CA GLU A 77 16.61 0.02 1.30
C GLU A 77 17.91 -0.73 1.02
N LYS A 78 17.84 -1.94 0.44
CA LYS A 78 19.03 -2.70 0.04
C LYS A 78 19.88 -1.96 -0.99
N GLU A 79 19.25 -1.40 -2.02
CA GLU A 79 19.93 -0.61 -3.05
C GLU A 79 20.66 0.60 -2.43
N ILE A 80 20.02 1.33 -1.52
CA ILE A 80 20.62 2.50 -0.86
C ILE A 80 21.81 2.10 0.02
N MET A 81 21.77 0.93 0.65
CA MET A 81 22.82 0.48 1.58
C MET A 81 23.96 -0.28 0.90
N THR A 82 23.77 -0.75 -0.33
CA THR A 82 24.82 -1.42 -1.10
C THR A 82 25.69 -0.37 -1.81
N VAL A 83 27.01 -0.60 -1.85
CA VAL A 83 27.99 0.20 -2.61
C VAL A 83 28.38 -0.56 -3.86
#